data_AF-A0A2C9KAQ6-F1
#
_entry.id   AF-A0A2C9KAQ6-F1
#
_cell.length_a   1.000
_cell.length_b   1.000
_cell.length_c   1.000
_cell.angle_alpha   90.00
_cell.angle_beta   90.00
_cell.angle_gamma   90.00
#
_symmetry.space_group_name_H-M   'P 1'
#
loop_
_entity.id
_entity.type
_entity.pdbx_description
1 polymer ?
#
loop_
_entity_poly.entity_id
_entity_poly.type
_entity_poly.pdbx_seq_one_letter_code
_entity_poly.pdbx_strand_id
1 'polypeptide(L)'
;MGISEGAAFPSMHSLWGRWAPPLERTKLSSFTYAGQNLGNIVTYILSGWLCVHGFDGGWPSIFYVTGGGCLVWVIIWFIVVSDSPEDHPTISKAERDYIVTTRGKLQANKDFKVPWLAVLKTRAIWVCLTAHVCNNWMHYTLLTGLPTFMKEALKFDIDQVHSFLLL
;
A
#
# COMPACT_ATOMS: atom_id res chain seq x y z
N MET A 1 9.29 -5.68 -9.64
CA MET A 1 8.90 -4.72 -8.58
C MET A 1 8.40 -3.41 -9.20
N GLY A 2 9.23 -2.58 -9.86
CA GLY A 2 8.85 -1.20 -10.24
C GLY A 2 7.53 -0.99 -11.03
N ILE A 3 7.28 -1.73 -12.12
CA ILE A 3 6.06 -1.52 -12.93
C ILE A 3 4.82 -2.15 -12.28
N SER A 4 4.98 -3.35 -11.71
CA SER A 4 3.89 -4.10 -11.09
C SER A 4 3.39 -3.45 -9.79
N GLU A 5 4.30 -2.89 -8.97
CA GLU A 5 3.94 -2.20 -7.72
C GLU A 5 3.33 -0.82 -7.97
N GLY A 6 3.75 -0.13 -9.05
CA GLY A 6 3.21 1.19 -9.40
C GLY A 6 1.70 1.19 -9.66
N ALA A 7 1.15 0.07 -10.11
CA ALA A 7 -0.29 -0.08 -10.36
C ALA A 7 -1.08 -0.51 -9.10
N ALA A 8 -0.43 -0.94 -8.02
CA ALA A 8 -1.10 -1.50 -6.84
C ALA A 8 -1.90 -0.42 -6.09
N PHE A 9 -1.25 0.71 -5.76
CA PHE A 9 -1.90 1.82 -5.07
C PHE A 9 -3.11 2.41 -5.84
N PRO A 10 -3.03 2.75 -7.14
CA PRO A 10 -4.19 3.28 -7.85
C PRO A 10 -5.32 2.25 -7.96
N SER A 11 -5.01 0.96 -8.14
CA SER A 11 -6.00 -0.12 -8.16
C SER A 11 -6.73 -0.24 -6.83
N MET A 12 -6.00 -0.16 -5.72
CA MET A 12 -6.58 -0.19 -4.38
C MET A 12 -7.48 1.02 -4.09
N HIS A 13 -7.07 2.23 -4.50
CA HIS A 13 -7.92 3.42 -4.38
C HIS A 13 -9.18 3.31 -5.24
N SER A 14 -9.08 2.68 -6.42
CA SER A 14 -10.23 2.41 -7.28
C SER A 14 -11.21 1.42 -6.63
N LEU A 15 -10.68 0.36 -6.00
CA LEU A 15 -11.47 -0.64 -5.28
C LEU A 15 -12.22 0.00 -4.09
N TRP A 16 -11.53 0.71 -3.21
CA TRP A 16 -12.18 1.47 -2.12
C TRP A 16 -13.09 2.58 -2.65
N GLY A 17 -12.82 3.08 -3.86
CA GLY A 17 -13.69 3.95 -4.63
C GLY A 17 -15.11 3.39 -4.83
N ARG A 18 -15.22 2.06 -5.00
CA ARG A 18 -16.47 1.36 -5.27
C ARG A 18 -17.08 0.70 -4.04
N TRP A 19 -16.23 0.21 -3.14
CA TRP A 19 -16.61 -0.61 -1.98
C TRP A 19 -16.75 0.18 -0.66
N ALA A 20 -16.00 1.26 -0.46
CA ALA A 20 -16.05 2.02 0.79
C ALA A 20 -17.09 3.16 0.74
N PRO A 21 -17.99 3.25 1.73
CA PRO A 21 -18.82 4.43 1.94
C PRO A 21 -17.96 5.70 2.09
N PRO A 22 -18.40 6.88 1.59
CA PRO A 22 -17.61 8.11 1.63
C PRO A 22 -17.07 8.50 3.02
N LEU A 23 -17.88 8.27 4.07
CA LEU A 23 -17.52 8.59 5.46
C LEU A 23 -16.48 7.62 6.04
N GLU A 24 -16.42 6.37 5.54
CA GLU A 24 -15.57 5.32 6.09
C GLU A 24 -14.35 5.02 5.22
N ARG A 25 -14.30 5.56 4.00
CA ARG A 25 -13.22 5.34 3.03
C ARG A 25 -11.84 5.63 3.60
N THR A 26 -11.67 6.74 4.31
CA THR A 26 -10.37 7.07 4.91
C THR A 26 -9.95 6.05 5.97
N LYS A 27 -10.90 5.54 6.77
CA LYS A 27 -10.64 4.52 7.80
C LYS A 27 -10.18 3.20 7.18
N LEU A 28 -10.83 2.77 6.10
CA LEU A 28 -10.47 1.54 5.36
C LEU A 28 -9.12 1.66 4.65
N SER A 29 -8.84 2.83 4.05
CA SER A 29 -7.52 3.11 3.48
C SER A 29 -6.43 3.09 4.55
N SER A 30 -6.62 3.76 5.68
CA SER A 30 -5.66 3.76 6.80
C SER A 30 -5.42 2.36 7.35
N PHE A 31 -6.46 1.54 7.49
CA PHE A 31 -6.32 0.14 7.90
C PHE A 31 -5.46 -0.66 6.93
N THR A 32 -5.64 -0.45 5.62
CA THR A 32 -4.84 -1.15 4.60
C THR A 32 -3.38 -0.72 4.64
N TYR A 33 -3.10 0.57 4.83
CA TYR A 33 -1.72 1.06 5.01
C TYR A 33 -1.07 0.51 6.29
N ALA A 34 -1.83 0.36 7.38
CA ALA A 34 -1.34 -0.30 8.58
C ALA A 34 -0.99 -1.78 8.30
N GLY A 35 -1.84 -2.48 7.55
CA GLY A 35 -1.58 -3.85 7.10
C GLY A 35 -0.29 -3.99 6.28
N GLN A 36 0.00 -3.03 5.40
CA GLN A 36 1.25 -3.01 4.64
C GLN A 36 2.48 -2.92 5.55
N ASN A 37 2.46 -2.04 6.56
CA ASN A 37 3.57 -1.91 7.51
C ASN A 37 3.77 -3.21 8.32
N LEU A 38 2.68 -3.83 8.78
CA LEU A 38 2.74 -5.10 9.48
C LEU A 38 3.31 -6.22 8.59
N GLY A 39 2.88 -6.28 7.33
CA GLY A 39 3.39 -7.23 6.34
C GLY A 39 4.90 -7.09 6.12
N ASN A 40 5.41 -5.86 6.07
CA ASN A 40 6.84 -5.60 5.97
C ASN A 40 7.61 -6.15 7.19
N ILE A 41 7.13 -5.87 8.41
CA ILE A 41 7.76 -6.37 9.64
C ILE A 41 7.81 -7.90 9.64
N VAL A 42 6.68 -8.55 9.36
CA VAL A 42 6.60 -10.02 9.30
C VAL A 42 7.54 -10.56 8.23
N THR A 43 7.60 -9.93 7.06
CA THR A 43 8.48 -10.33 5.96
C THR A 43 9.95 -10.20 6.35
N TYR A 44 10.35 -9.13 7.04
CA TYR A 44 11.73 -8.97 7.52
C TYR A 44 12.12 -10.02 8.56
N ILE A 45 11.25 -10.30 9.52
CA ILE A 45 11.48 -11.35 10.54
C ILE A 45 11.61 -12.72 9.86
N LEU A 46 10.69 -13.04 8.96
CA LEU A 46 10.73 -14.29 8.19
C LEU A 46 12.00 -14.38 7.34
N SER A 47 12.37 -13.29 6.66
CA SER A 47 13.58 -13.25 5.82
C SER A 47 14.85 -13.47 6.65
N GLY A 48 14.95 -12.87 7.83
CA GLY A 48 16.06 -13.09 8.76
C GLY A 48 16.14 -14.55 9.24
N TRP A 49 14.99 -15.14 9.59
CA TRP A 49 14.92 -16.54 10.02
C TRP A 49 15.26 -17.53 8.89
N LEU A 50 14.72 -17.30 7.69
CA LEU A 50 14.99 -18.10 6.48
C LEU A 50 16.44 -17.95 6.00
N CYS A 51 17.09 -16.82 6.23
CA CYS A 51 18.51 -16.64 5.90
C CYS A 51 19.41 -17.58 6.72
N VAL A 52 19.08 -17.81 8.00
CA VAL A 52 19.88 -18.65 8.91
C VAL A 52 19.52 -20.14 8.81
N HIS A 53 18.24 -20.46 8.64
CA HIS A 53 17.72 -21.83 8.71
C HIS A 53 17.17 -22.37 7.38
N GLY A 54 17.24 -21.58 6.31
CA GLY A 54 16.66 -21.92 5.02
C GLY A 54 17.46 -22.95 4.23
N PHE A 55 16.78 -23.59 3.29
CA PHE A 55 17.35 -24.54 2.35
C PHE A 55 18.20 -23.84 1.28
N ASP A 56 19.22 -24.54 0.77
CA ASP A 56 20.06 -24.11 -0.37
C ASP A 56 20.85 -22.80 -0.13
N GLY A 57 21.39 -22.62 1.08
CA GLY A 57 22.16 -21.44 1.45
C GLY A 57 21.31 -20.24 1.91
N GLY A 58 20.05 -20.48 2.31
CA GLY A 58 19.17 -19.52 2.98
C GLY A 58 18.55 -18.48 2.04
N TRP A 59 19.34 -17.87 1.17
CA TRP A 59 18.92 -16.79 0.27
C TRP A 59 17.79 -17.18 -0.72
N PRO A 60 17.87 -18.31 -1.46
CA PRO A 60 16.81 -18.68 -2.40
C PRO A 60 15.48 -19.00 -1.70
N SER A 61 15.54 -19.54 -0.48
CA SER A 61 14.36 -19.97 0.28
C SER A 61 13.38 -18.84 0.57
N ILE A 62 13.90 -17.61 0.75
CA ILE A 62 13.10 -16.41 1.02
C ILE A 62 12.14 -16.15 -0.15
N PHE A 63 12.64 -16.23 -1.39
CA PHE A 63 11.84 -15.98 -2.59
C PHE A 63 10.76 -17.05 -2.80
N TYR A 64 11.07 -18.31 -2.52
CA TYR A 64 10.10 -19.40 -2.67
C TYR A 64 8.99 -19.34 -1.63
N VAL A 65 9.33 -19.06 -0.36
CA VAL A 65 8.33 -18.99 0.72
C VAL A 65 7.45 -17.75 0.58
N THR A 66 8.05 -16.58 0.36
CA THR A 66 7.29 -15.33 0.19
C THR A 66 6.50 -15.34 -1.13
N GLY A 67 7.10 -15.77 -2.24
CA GLY A 67 6.43 -15.87 -3.53
C GLY A 67 5.29 -16.90 -3.52
N GLY A 68 5.51 -18.07 -2.91
CA GLY A 68 4.47 -19.08 -2.72
C GLY A 68 3.31 -18.57 -1.86
N GLY A 69 3.62 -17.90 -0.74
CA GLY A 69 2.61 -17.26 0.11
C GLY A 69 1.78 -16.22 -0.64
N CYS A 70 2.43 -15.38 -1.46
CA CYS A 70 1.75 -14.41 -2.32
C CYS A 70 0.82 -15.08 -3.34
N LEU A 71 1.23 -16.19 -3.96
CA LEU A 71 0.37 -16.92 -4.90
C LEU A 71 -0.89 -17.46 -4.23
N VAL A 72 -0.76 -18.08 -3.05
CA VAL A 72 -1.92 -18.56 -2.27
C VAL A 72 -2.83 -17.40 -1.90
N TRP A 73 -2.27 -16.27 -1.47
CA TRP A 73 -3.03 -15.07 -1.15
C TRP A 73 -3.80 -14.53 -2.36
N VAL A 74 -3.17 -14.48 -3.53
CA VAL A 74 -3.82 -14.05 -4.78
C VAL A 74 -4.99 -14.96 -5.14
N ILE A 75 -4.85 -16.29 -4.99
CA ILE A 75 -5.94 -17.23 -5.24
C ILE A 75 -7.12 -16.97 -4.29
N ILE A 76 -6.85 -16.80 -3.00
CA ILE A 76 -7.88 -16.46 -2.00
C ILE A 76 -8.56 -15.13 -2.37
N TRP A 77 -7.77 -14.12 -2.75
CA TRP A 77 -8.28 -12.82 -3.15
C TRP A 77 -9.23 -12.89 -4.34
N PHE A 78 -8.90 -13.68 -5.37
CA PHE A 78 -9.78 -13.87 -6.53
C PHE A 78 -11.10 -14.59 -6.19
N ILE A 79 -11.13 -15.42 -5.16
CA ILE A 79 -12.35 -16.11 -4.71
C ILE A 79 -13.20 -15.19 -3.83
N VAL A 80 -12.57 -14.36 -3.00
CA VAL A 80 -13.24 -13.57 -1.95
C VAL A 80 -13.62 -12.17 -2.42
N VAL A 81 -12.89 -11.55 -3.34
CA VAL A 81 -13.08 -10.15 -3.73
C VAL A 81 -13.62 -10.06 -5.15
N SER A 82 -14.70 -9.30 -5.33
CA SER A 82 -15.28 -9.00 -6.64
C SER A 82 -15.16 -7.50 -6.98
N ASP A 83 -15.05 -7.17 -8.26
CA ASP A 83 -14.84 -5.79 -8.75
C ASP A 83 -16.00 -4.83 -8.46
N SER A 84 -17.20 -5.37 -8.23
CA SER A 84 -18.41 -4.61 -7.94
C SER A 84 -19.15 -5.24 -6.76
N PRO A 85 -19.59 -4.46 -5.76
CA PRO A 85 -20.45 -4.97 -4.69
C PRO A 85 -21.83 -5.43 -5.21
N GLU A 86 -22.17 -5.08 -6.45
CA GLU A 86 -23.42 -5.49 -7.12
C GLU A 86 -23.35 -6.92 -7.67
N ASP A 87 -22.16 -7.39 -8.03
CA ASP A 87 -21.89 -8.73 -8.61
C ASP A 87 -21.39 -9.74 -7.56
N HIS A 88 -21.25 -9.30 -6.30
CA HIS A 88 -20.68 -10.11 -5.24
C HIS A 88 -21.70 -11.15 -4.71
N PRO A 89 -21.42 -12.46 -4.79
CA PRO A 89 -22.41 -13.50 -4.48
C PRO A 89 -22.73 -13.62 -2.97
N THR A 90 -21.84 -13.16 -2.08
CA THR A 90 -21.93 -13.35 -0.62
C THR A 90 -22.20 -12.07 0.18
N ILE A 91 -22.49 -10.94 -0.49
CA ILE A 91 -22.79 -9.69 0.24
C ILE A 91 -24.20 -9.70 0.84
N SER A 92 -24.35 -9.21 2.07
CA SER A 92 -25.66 -9.03 2.69
C SER A 92 -26.47 -7.97 1.94
N LYS A 93 -27.77 -8.22 1.72
CA LYS A 93 -28.67 -7.25 1.07
C LYS A 93 -28.67 -5.89 1.79
N ALA A 94 -28.61 -5.91 3.13
CA ALA A 94 -28.58 -4.69 3.94
C ALA A 94 -27.28 -3.88 3.71
N GLU A 95 -26.14 -4.56 3.59
CA GLU A 95 -24.85 -3.92 3.33
C GLU A 95 -24.75 -3.40 1.89
N ARG A 96 -25.24 -4.18 0.92
CA ARG A 96 -25.35 -3.75 -0.48
C ARG A 96 -26.19 -2.50 -0.61
N ASP A 97 -27.36 -2.47 0.00
CA ASP A 97 -28.26 -1.32 -0.06
C ASP A 97 -27.65 -0.10 0.66
N TYR A 98 -26.96 -0.31 1.79
CA TYR A 98 -26.23 0.76 2.49
C TYR A 98 -25.11 1.36 1.62
N ILE A 99 -24.29 0.54 0.96
CA ILE A 99 -23.22 1.00 0.07
C ILE A 99 -23.81 1.74 -1.13
N VAL A 100 -24.83 1.17 -1.80
CA VAL A 100 -25.44 1.76 -3.00
C VAL A 100 -26.15 3.09 -2.69
N THR A 101 -26.87 3.17 -1.57
CA THR A 101 -27.57 4.40 -1.15
C THR A 101 -26.61 5.49 -0.70
N THR A 102 -25.60 5.15 0.09
CA THR A 102 -24.61 6.11 0.62
C THR A 102 -23.63 6.60 -0.45
N ARG A 103 -23.35 5.78 -1.49
CA ARG A 103 -22.53 6.18 -2.64
C ARG A 103 -23.17 7.32 -3.44
N GLY A 104 -24.49 7.51 -3.32
CA GLY A 104 -25.25 8.44 -4.14
C GLY A 104 -25.15 8.10 -5.64
N LYS A 105 -25.90 8.79 -6.49
CA LYS A 105 -25.76 8.68 -7.96
C LYS A 105 -24.45 9.31 -8.46
N LEU A 106 -23.31 8.99 -7.84
CA LEU A 106 -22.01 8.99 -8.55
C LEU A 106 -22.02 7.78 -9.50
N GLN A 107 -22.97 7.76 -10.44
CA GLN A 107 -22.80 6.96 -11.63
C GLN A 107 -21.55 7.52 -12.28
N ALA A 108 -20.49 6.71 -12.31
CA ALA A 108 -19.38 6.93 -13.21
C ALA A 108 -19.98 6.97 -14.61
N ASN A 109 -20.30 8.18 -15.06
CA ASN A 109 -20.77 8.40 -16.41
C ASN A 109 -19.60 7.96 -17.29
N LYS A 110 -19.76 6.83 -17.99
CA LYS A 110 -18.68 6.22 -18.78
C LYS A 110 -18.12 7.18 -19.84
N ASP A 111 -18.89 8.24 -20.16
CA ASP A 111 -18.53 9.31 -21.09
C ASP A 111 -17.98 10.58 -20.43
N PHE A 112 -17.75 10.60 -19.10
CA PHE A 112 -17.13 11.75 -18.44
C PHE A 112 -15.65 11.84 -18.80
N LYS A 113 -15.33 12.68 -19.79
CA LYS A 113 -13.94 13.03 -20.13
C LYS A 113 -13.38 13.92 -19.02
N VAL A 114 -12.44 13.38 -18.24
CA VAL A 114 -11.70 14.15 -17.24
C VAL A 114 -10.95 15.29 -17.96
N PRO A 115 -11.18 16.56 -17.60
CA PRO A 115 -10.55 17.69 -18.27
C PRO A 115 -9.11 17.87 -17.76
N TRP A 116 -8.20 16.99 -18.19
CA TRP A 116 -6.80 16.94 -17.73
C TRP A 116 -6.07 18.29 -17.79
N LEU A 117 -6.30 19.06 -18.85
CA LEU A 117 -5.70 20.40 -19.01
C LEU A 117 -6.23 21.42 -17.98
N ALA A 118 -7.52 21.37 -17.65
CA ALA A 118 -8.11 22.25 -16.65
C ALA A 118 -7.65 21.87 -15.23
N VAL A 119 -7.55 20.56 -14.98
CA VAL A 119 -6.99 19.96 -13.77
C VAL A 119 -5.56 20.46 -13.57
N LEU A 120 -4.67 20.25 -14.54
CA LEU A 120 -3.26 20.70 -14.48
C LEU A 120 -3.10 22.23 -14.38
N LYS A 121 -4.05 23.02 -14.87
CA LYS A 121 -4.03 24.49 -14.76
C LYS A 121 -4.43 24.99 -13.36
N THR A 122 -4.96 24.13 -12.50
CA THR A 122 -5.45 24.52 -11.17
C THR A 122 -4.30 24.66 -10.18
N ARG A 123 -4.27 25.78 -9.43
CA ARG A 123 -3.24 26.06 -8.42
C ARG A 123 -3.12 24.98 -7.34
N ALA A 124 -4.26 24.39 -6.95
CA ALA A 124 -4.30 23.34 -5.93
C ALA A 124 -3.41 22.14 -6.27
N ILE A 125 -3.33 21.75 -7.54
CA ILE A 125 -2.52 20.59 -7.95
C ILE A 125 -1.03 20.88 -7.83
N TRP A 126 -0.58 22.06 -8.21
CA TRP A 126 0.82 22.46 -8.07
C TRP A 126 1.24 22.57 -6.60
N VAL A 127 0.34 23.07 -5.74
CA VAL A 127 0.57 23.11 -4.29
C VAL A 127 0.66 21.69 -3.73
N CYS A 128 -0.28 20.81 -4.06
CA CYS A 128 -0.25 19.41 -3.63
C CYS A 128 0.99 18.66 -4.15
N LEU A 129 1.37 18.87 -5.41
CA LEU A 129 2.55 18.26 -6.02
C LEU A 129 3.82 18.71 -5.29
N THR A 130 3.98 20.01 -5.08
CA THR A 130 5.14 20.57 -4.38
C THR A 130 5.21 20.06 -2.94
N ALA A 131 4.07 20.02 -2.23
CA ALA A 131 3.99 19.47 -0.89
C ALA A 131 4.37 17.97 -0.87
N HIS A 132 3.90 17.19 -1.83
CA HIS A 132 4.22 15.78 -1.93
C HIS A 132 5.70 15.54 -2.26
N VAL A 133 6.28 16.30 -3.18
CA VAL A 133 7.72 16.25 -3.50
C VAL A 133 8.55 16.61 -2.28
N CYS A 134 8.18 17.68 -1.56
CA CYS A 134 8.84 18.08 -0.32
C CYS A 134 8.77 16.98 0.75
N ASN A 135 7.60 16.37 0.93
CA ASN A 135 7.42 15.26 1.87
C ASN A 135 8.29 14.05 1.50
N ASN A 136 8.31 13.64 0.23
CA ASN A 136 9.18 12.56 -0.23
C ASN A 136 10.65 12.91 -0.04
N TRP A 137 11.07 14.11 -0.42
CA TRP A 137 12.43 14.59 -0.24
C TRP A 137 12.86 14.55 1.22
N MET A 138 12.03 15.08 2.12
CA MET A 138 12.30 15.07 3.56
C MET A 138 12.40 13.64 4.09
N HIS A 139 11.50 12.76 3.68
CA HIS A 139 11.53 11.36 4.08
C HIS A 139 12.82 10.66 3.62
N TYR A 140 13.21 10.79 2.35
CA TYR A 140 14.45 10.19 1.85
C TYR A 140 15.70 10.82 2.47
N THR A 141 15.71 12.13 2.66
CA THR A 141 16.82 12.83 3.32
C THR A 141 16.99 12.36 4.76
N LEU A 142 15.88 12.19 5.48
CA LEU A 142 15.92 11.66 6.85
C LEU A 142 16.42 10.21 6.84
N LEU A 143 15.87 9.35 5.98
CA LEU A 143 16.22 7.94 5.91
C LEU A 143 17.68 7.69 5.51
N THR A 144 18.22 8.50 4.60
CA THR A 144 19.64 8.41 4.16
C THR A 144 20.60 9.16 5.07
N GLY A 145 20.15 10.24 5.71
CA GLY A 145 20.94 11.06 6.62
C GLY A 145 21.03 10.51 8.04
N LEU A 146 20.02 9.77 8.51
CA LEU A 146 19.99 9.18 9.87
C LEU A 146 21.22 8.30 10.14
N PRO A 147 21.60 7.36 9.27
CA PRO A 147 22.74 6.49 9.51
C PRO A 147 24.06 7.27 9.60
N THR A 148 24.25 8.25 8.71
CA THR A 148 25.44 9.11 8.69
C THR A 148 25.52 9.97 9.95
N PHE A 149 24.40 10.57 10.36
CA PHE A 149 24.31 11.36 11.59
C PHE A 149 24.62 10.52 12.84
N MET A 150 24.03 9.33 12.97
CA MET A 150 24.28 8.42 14.10
C MET A 150 25.76 7.97 14.17
N LYS A 151 26.38 7.73 13.01
CA LYS A 151 27.78 7.31 12.92
C LYS A 151 28.76 8.46 13.21
N GLU A 152 28.58 9.62 12.59
CA GLU A 152 29.55 10.71 12.64
C GLU A 152 29.39 11.62 13.86
N ALA A 153 28.14 11.96 14.23
CA ALA A 153 27.88 12.87 15.34
C ALA A 153 27.72 12.13 16.68
N LEU A 154 27.05 10.97 16.69
CA LEU A 154 26.78 10.21 17.92
C LEU A 154 27.80 9.10 18.23
N LYS A 155 28.68 8.75 17.27
CA LYS A 155 29.68 7.68 17.38
C LYS A 155 29.12 6.32 17.84
N PHE A 156 27.88 6.02 17.49
CA PHE A 156 27.29 4.70 17.75
C PHE A 156 27.87 3.63 16.81
N ASP A 157 28.08 2.43 17.33
CA ASP A 157 28.55 1.28 16.54
C ASP A 157 27.46 0.82 15.56
N ILE A 158 27.90 0.48 14.34
CA ILE A 158 27.04 0.25 13.16
C ILE A 158 26.08 -0.93 13.39
N ASP A 159 26.45 -1.88 14.26
CA ASP A 159 25.63 -3.04 14.64
C ASP A 159 24.34 -2.67 15.40
N GLN A 160 24.32 -1.55 16.16
CA GLN A 160 23.10 -1.12 16.86
C GLN A 160 22.12 -0.38 15.95
N VAL A 161 22.61 0.21 14.85
CA VAL A 161 21.78 0.94 13.87
C VAL A 161 20.89 -0.02 13.07
N HIS A 162 21.39 -1.23 12.77
CA HIS A 162 20.60 -2.26 12.08
C HIS A 162 19.44 -2.78 12.94
N SER A 163 19.63 -2.92 14.25
CA SER A 163 18.54 -3.31 15.17
C SER A 163 17.47 -2.22 15.33
N PHE A 164 17.85 -0.94 15.22
CA PHE A 164 16.90 0.18 15.35
C PHE A 164 16.10 0.44 14.06
N LEU A 165 16.62 0.04 12.89
CA LEU A 165 15.92 0.12 11.60
C LEU A 165 14.94 -1.05 11.37
N LEU A 166 15.06 -2.12 12.16
CA LEU A 166 14.18 -3.30 12.12
C LEU A 166 13.02 -3.23 13.14
N LEU A 167 12.97 -2.19 13.97
CA LEU A 167 11.87 -1.84 14.89
C LEU A 167 11.10 -0.63 14.36
#